data_AF-A0A940DR94-F1
#
_entry.id   AF-A0A940DR94-F1
#
_cell.length_a   1.000
_cell.length_b   1.000
_cell.length_c   1.000
_cell.angle_alpha   90.00
_cell.angle_beta   90.00
_cell.angle_gamma   90.00
#
_symmetry.space_group_name_H-M   'P 1'
#
loop_
_entity.id
_entity.type
_entity.pdbx_description
1 polymer ?
#
loop_
_entity_poly.entity_id
_entity_poly.type
_entity_poly.pdbx_seq_one_letter_code
_entity_poly.pdbx_strand_id
1 'polypeptide(L)'
;MKTKAILTGMAGLALTACGTATEEKPNIVIILADDLGYGDISLHGSRIQTPNIDRIASEGIELCRHYAAPVSSPTRAGLMTGRYPSRFGIRETVIPPWREYGLPEGEETIADVLGRNGYENRAMIGKWHLGHGRLAYYPLNRGFTHFYGCLNGALDYFTHERDGELDWHDDWDSCYDKGYTTDLIADEAVECIREYSEDGPYFLYVAFNAPHSPYMAPEDEIAEHIPL
;
A
#
# COMPACT_ATOMS: atom_id res chain seq x y z
N MET A 1 -46.17 -58.14 46.99
CA MET A 1 -44.80 -57.61 46.89
C MET A 1 -44.65 -56.89 45.55
N LYS A 2 -44.53 -55.55 45.55
CA LYS A 2 -44.40 -54.75 44.33
C LYS A 2 -42.93 -54.38 44.14
N THR A 3 -42.31 -54.89 43.09
CA THR A 3 -40.92 -54.66 42.71
C THR A 3 -40.77 -53.24 42.16
N LYS A 4 -39.95 -52.39 42.78
CA LYS A 4 -39.56 -51.09 42.24
C LYS A 4 -38.32 -51.27 41.36
N ALA A 5 -38.44 -50.97 40.07
CA ALA A 5 -37.29 -50.81 39.19
C ALA A 5 -36.68 -49.42 39.42
N ILE A 6 -35.38 -49.37 39.69
CA ILE A 6 -34.61 -48.13 39.80
C ILE A 6 -34.04 -47.86 38.41
N LEU A 7 -34.48 -46.76 37.79
CA LEU A 7 -33.94 -46.27 36.52
C LEU A 7 -32.76 -45.34 36.84
N THR A 8 -31.54 -45.80 36.57
CA THR A 8 -30.33 -44.98 36.71
C THR A 8 -30.19 -44.12 35.45
N GLY A 9 -30.53 -42.83 35.55
CA GLY A 9 -30.32 -41.86 34.47
C GLY A 9 -28.87 -41.40 34.43
N MET A 10 -28.12 -41.79 33.41
CA MET A 10 -26.83 -41.16 33.07
C MET A 10 -27.10 -39.80 32.43
N ALA A 11 -26.83 -38.71 33.16
CA ALA A 11 -26.76 -37.37 32.58
C ALA A 11 -25.47 -37.26 31.75
N GLY A 12 -25.60 -37.41 30.43
CA GLY A 12 -24.50 -37.13 29.50
C GLY A 12 -24.24 -35.63 29.44
N LEU A 13 -23.06 -35.23 29.92
CA LEU A 13 -22.56 -33.86 29.77
C LEU A 13 -22.17 -33.68 28.30
N ALA A 14 -23.05 -33.06 27.51
CA ALA A 14 -22.72 -32.64 26.15
C ALA A 14 -21.72 -31.48 26.26
N LEU A 15 -20.43 -31.74 26.08
CA LEU A 15 -19.46 -30.69 25.80
C LEU A 15 -19.85 -30.07 24.46
N THR A 16 -20.48 -28.91 24.51
CA THR A 16 -20.63 -28.05 23.35
C THR A 16 -19.22 -27.60 22.98
N ALA A 17 -18.65 -28.21 21.95
CA ALA A 17 -17.44 -27.72 21.33
C ALA A 17 -17.75 -26.32 20.81
N CYS A 18 -17.27 -25.30 21.54
CA CYS A 18 -17.21 -23.95 21.03
C CYS A 18 -16.21 -24.02 19.88
N GLY A 19 -16.72 -24.12 18.64
CA GLY A 19 -15.89 -24.02 17.47
C GLY A 19 -15.12 -22.71 17.58
N THR A 20 -13.80 -22.79 17.69
CA THR A 20 -12.94 -21.64 17.45
C THR A 20 -13.24 -21.22 16.02
N ALA A 21 -14.03 -20.16 15.83
CA ALA A 21 -13.98 -19.46 14.55
C ALA A 21 -12.51 -19.10 14.38
N THR A 22 -11.82 -19.75 13.45
CA THR A 22 -10.56 -19.25 12.92
C THR A 22 -10.94 -17.90 12.33
N GLU A 23 -10.69 -16.84 13.09
CA GLU A 23 -10.91 -15.49 12.62
C GLU A 23 -9.97 -15.30 11.43
N GLU A 24 -10.51 -15.43 10.22
CA GLU A 24 -9.76 -15.28 8.99
C GLU A 24 -9.17 -13.87 9.00
N LYS A 25 -7.84 -13.80 8.94
CA LYS A 25 -7.13 -12.52 8.91
C LYS A 25 -7.54 -11.78 7.64
N PRO A 26 -7.86 -10.48 7.72
CA PRO A 26 -8.28 -9.73 6.55
C PRO A 26 -7.10 -9.48 5.61
N ASN A 27 -7.37 -9.38 4.32
CA ASN A 27 -6.45 -8.76 3.38
C ASN A 27 -6.34 -7.27 3.68
N ILE A 28 -5.14 -6.71 3.59
CA ILE A 28 -4.89 -5.29 3.86
C ILE A 28 -4.35 -4.65 2.58
N VAL A 29 -5.07 -3.67 2.05
CA VAL A 29 -4.63 -2.89 0.89
C VAL A 29 -4.63 -1.42 1.27
N ILE A 30 -3.46 -0.79 1.18
CA ILE A 30 -3.30 0.66 1.35
C ILE A 30 -3.06 1.25 -0.03
N ILE A 31 -4.00 2.06 -0.50
CA ILE A 31 -3.86 2.85 -1.73
C ILE A 31 -3.46 4.27 -1.34
N LEU A 32 -2.32 4.74 -1.84
CA LEU A 32 -1.78 6.07 -1.54
C LEU A 32 -1.54 6.83 -2.85
N ALA A 33 -2.29 7.90 -3.07
CA ALA A 33 -2.01 8.90 -4.10
C ALA A 33 -0.94 9.90 -3.62
N ASP A 34 -0.27 10.58 -4.55
CA ASP A 34 0.83 11.51 -4.27
C ASP A 34 0.49 12.91 -4.77
N ASP A 35 0.38 13.87 -3.85
CA ASP A 35 -0.08 15.25 -4.09
C ASP A 35 -1.55 15.39 -4.53
N LEU A 36 -2.41 14.42 -4.22
CA LEU A 36 -3.86 14.55 -4.43
C LEU A 36 -4.45 15.65 -3.53
N GLY A 37 -4.98 16.71 -4.13
CA GLY A 37 -5.60 17.81 -3.40
C GLY A 37 -6.93 17.43 -2.77
N TYR A 38 -7.24 18.01 -1.62
CA TYR A 38 -8.52 17.76 -0.94
C TYR A 38 -9.72 18.10 -1.83
N GLY A 39 -9.62 19.16 -2.64
CA GLY A 39 -10.68 19.59 -3.57
C GLY A 39 -10.68 18.89 -4.93
N ASP A 40 -9.83 17.89 -5.15
CA ASP A 40 -9.69 17.21 -6.45
C ASP A 40 -10.60 15.97 -6.58
N ILE A 41 -11.20 15.50 -5.48
CA ILE A 41 -12.12 14.35 -5.43
C ILE A 41 -13.58 14.83 -5.62
N SER A 42 -14.38 14.14 -6.45
CA SER A 42 -15.77 14.57 -6.74
C SER A 42 -16.66 14.65 -5.50
N LEU A 43 -16.49 13.75 -4.52
CA LEU A 43 -17.19 13.86 -3.21
C LEU A 43 -16.91 15.17 -2.46
N HIS A 44 -15.78 15.83 -2.71
CA HIS A 44 -15.41 17.11 -2.09
C HIS A 44 -15.75 18.32 -2.97
N GLY A 45 -16.58 18.13 -4.01
CA GLY A 45 -17.03 19.20 -4.90
C GLY A 45 -16.11 19.48 -6.09
N SER A 46 -15.17 18.57 -6.39
CA SER A 46 -14.35 18.64 -7.60
C SER A 46 -15.18 18.54 -8.87
N ARG A 47 -14.66 19.13 -9.96
CA ARG A 47 -15.16 18.87 -11.33
C ARG A 47 -14.60 17.56 -11.91
N ILE A 48 -13.46 17.09 -11.40
CA ILE A 48 -12.82 15.84 -11.79
C ILE A 48 -13.71 14.70 -11.28
N GLN A 49 -14.05 13.77 -12.16
CA GLN A 49 -14.91 12.65 -11.81
C GLN A 49 -14.07 11.51 -11.22
N THR A 50 -14.33 11.13 -9.97
CA THR A 50 -13.61 10.04 -9.28
C THR A 50 -14.56 8.91 -8.84
N PRO A 51 -15.41 8.35 -9.72
CA PRO A 51 -16.53 7.50 -9.32
C PRO A 51 -16.12 6.25 -8.53
N ASN A 52 -14.95 5.67 -8.80
CA ASN A 52 -14.46 4.50 -8.06
C ASN A 52 -13.99 4.85 -6.64
N ILE A 53 -13.33 6.01 -6.46
CA ILE A 53 -12.93 6.53 -5.14
C ILE A 53 -14.18 6.90 -4.34
N ASP A 54 -15.13 7.58 -5.00
CA ASP A 54 -16.41 7.97 -4.41
C ASP A 54 -17.18 6.74 -3.90
N ARG A 55 -17.17 5.65 -4.68
CA ARG A 55 -17.80 4.39 -4.28
C ARG A 55 -17.18 3.80 -3.03
N ILE A 56 -15.85 3.73 -2.94
CA ILE A 56 -15.13 3.24 -1.75
C ILE A 56 -15.52 4.04 -0.50
N ALA A 57 -15.57 5.37 -0.61
CA ALA A 57 -15.97 6.21 0.51
C ALA A 57 -17.45 6.04 0.88
N SER A 58 -18.35 5.91 -0.11
CA SER A 58 -19.79 5.76 0.11
C SER A 58 -20.19 4.41 0.69
N GLU A 59 -19.43 3.35 0.40
CA GLU A 59 -19.63 1.99 0.92
C GLU A 59 -18.83 1.75 2.21
N GLY A 60 -17.95 2.69 2.57
CA GLY A 60 -17.01 2.58 3.68
C GLY A 60 -17.12 3.74 4.68
N ILE A 61 -15.96 4.21 5.15
CA ILE A 61 -15.85 5.32 6.10
C ILE A 61 -14.87 6.35 5.54
N GLU A 62 -15.34 7.59 5.42
CA GLU A 62 -14.49 8.74 5.13
C GLU A 62 -13.92 9.34 6.43
N LEU A 63 -12.61 9.56 6.47
CA LEU A 63 -11.94 10.20 7.59
C LEU A 63 -11.80 11.72 7.37
N CYS A 64 -12.84 12.49 7.69
CA CYS A 64 -12.85 13.95 7.47
C CYS A 64 -11.86 14.76 8.35
N ARG A 65 -11.13 14.10 9.25
CA ARG A 65 -10.08 14.67 10.12
C ARG A 65 -8.84 13.79 10.13
N HIS A 66 -8.41 13.37 8.95
CA HIS A 66 -7.16 12.65 8.72
C HIS A 66 -6.01 13.63 8.44
N TYR A 67 -4.81 13.33 8.96
CA TYR A 67 -3.65 14.20 8.81
C TYR A 67 -2.42 13.37 8.43
N ALA A 68 -1.65 13.90 7.49
CA ALA A 68 -0.34 13.41 7.09
C ALA A 68 0.72 14.50 7.34
N ALA A 69 2.00 14.16 7.16
CA ALA A 69 3.02 15.19 7.07
C ALA A 69 2.84 15.99 5.75
N PRO A 70 3.34 17.23 5.67
CA PRO A 70 3.07 18.10 4.51
C PRO A 70 3.82 17.71 3.24
N VAL A 71 4.69 16.69 3.28
CA VAL A 71 5.55 16.26 2.16
C VAL A 71 5.77 14.75 2.18
N SER A 72 6.16 14.21 1.02
CA SER A 72 6.18 12.79 0.68
C SER A 72 6.98 11.88 1.65
N SER A 73 8.33 11.96 1.70
CA SER A 73 9.13 11.03 2.54
C SER A 73 8.75 11.06 4.03
N PRO A 74 8.50 12.22 4.68
CA PRO A 74 8.02 12.24 6.06
C PRO A 74 6.68 11.51 6.27
N THR A 75 5.71 11.67 5.37
CA THR A 75 4.43 10.95 5.43
C THR A 75 4.64 9.45 5.29
N ARG A 76 5.41 9.03 4.29
CA ARG A 76 5.69 7.61 4.02
C ARG A 76 6.46 6.97 5.18
N ALA A 77 7.42 7.68 5.78
CA ALA A 77 8.16 7.20 6.94
C ALA A 77 7.25 7.00 8.15
N GLY A 78 6.34 7.96 8.38
CA GLY A 78 5.32 7.85 9.43
C GLY A 78 4.35 6.70 9.20
N LEU A 79 3.88 6.51 7.96
CA LEU A 79 3.00 5.42 7.57
C LEU A 79 3.68 4.04 7.78
N MET A 80 4.92 3.90 7.32
CA MET A 80 5.64 2.63 7.42
C MET A 80 6.02 2.27 8.86
N THR A 81 6.36 3.25 9.71
CA THR A 81 6.90 2.96 11.05
C THR A 81 5.90 3.19 12.19
N GLY A 82 4.80 3.91 11.95
CA GLY A 82 3.91 4.40 13.00
C GLY A 82 4.55 5.46 13.92
N ARG A 83 5.68 6.06 13.51
CA ARG A 83 6.46 6.99 14.32
C ARG A 83 6.62 8.34 13.64
N TYR A 84 6.68 9.40 14.44
CA TYR A 84 6.95 10.74 13.90
C TYR A 84 8.29 10.76 13.16
N PRO A 85 8.31 11.24 11.91
CA PRO A 85 9.48 11.10 11.04
C PRO A 85 10.62 12.04 11.47
N SER A 86 10.34 13.01 12.35
CA SER A 86 11.33 13.81 13.09
C SER A 86 12.30 12.97 13.93
N ARG A 87 11.92 11.75 14.32
CA ARG A 87 12.82 10.82 15.03
C ARG A 87 13.98 10.32 14.18
N PHE A 88 13.88 10.46 12.86
CA PHE A 88 14.81 9.90 11.89
C PHE A 88 15.54 10.96 11.07
N GLY A 89 15.30 12.25 11.35
CA GLY A 89 15.82 13.34 10.52
C GLY A 89 15.07 13.53 9.19
N ILE A 90 14.01 12.76 8.92
CA ILE A 90 13.16 12.87 7.72
C ILE A 90 11.99 13.80 8.04
N ARG A 91 12.25 15.10 8.21
CA ARG A 91 11.22 16.06 8.66
C ARG A 91 11.06 17.27 7.76
N GLU A 92 12.17 17.87 7.39
CA GLU A 92 12.18 19.21 6.78
C GLU A 92 12.05 19.16 5.26
N THR A 93 12.45 18.05 4.65
CA THR A 93 12.38 17.84 3.22
C THR A 93 12.23 16.35 2.92
N VAL A 94 12.04 16.04 1.65
CA VAL A 94 12.07 14.68 1.12
C VAL A 94 13.50 14.17 0.97
N ILE A 95 13.67 12.88 0.71
CA ILE A 95 14.98 12.29 0.39
C ILE A 95 15.26 12.55 -1.09
N PRO A 96 16.18 13.47 -1.45
CA PRO A 96 16.42 13.79 -2.85
C PRO A 96 17.35 12.75 -3.50
N PRO A 97 17.36 12.64 -4.84
CA PRO A 97 18.09 11.60 -5.57
C PRO A 97 19.62 11.62 -5.34
N TRP A 98 20.21 12.76 -5.01
CA TRP A 98 21.65 12.87 -4.73
C TRP A 98 22.06 12.55 -3.28
N ARG A 99 21.15 11.99 -2.46
CA ARG A 99 21.43 11.66 -1.05
C ARG A 99 21.35 10.16 -0.80
N GLU A 100 22.27 9.66 0.01
CA GLU A 100 22.38 8.22 0.32
C GLU A 100 21.75 7.81 1.65
N TYR A 101 20.99 8.69 2.31
CA TYR A 101 20.29 8.33 3.55
C TYR A 101 18.89 7.83 3.23
N GLY A 102 18.38 6.93 4.06
CA GLY A 102 17.04 6.35 3.96
C GLY A 102 16.36 6.29 5.31
N LEU A 103 15.25 5.56 5.38
CA LEU A 103 14.66 5.14 6.63
C LEU A 103 15.71 4.35 7.43
N PRO A 104 16.00 4.70 8.71
CA PRO A 104 17.05 4.01 9.46
C PRO A 104 16.81 2.50 9.52
N GLU A 105 17.85 1.70 9.29
CA GLU A 105 17.77 0.22 9.17
C GLU A 105 17.19 -0.46 10.41
N GLY A 106 17.38 0.13 11.60
CA GLY A 106 16.81 -0.39 12.85
C GLY A 106 15.31 -0.11 13.05
N GLU A 107 14.67 0.63 12.15
CA GLU A 107 13.24 0.89 12.22
C GLU A 107 12.44 -0.24 11.58
N GLU A 108 11.55 -0.82 12.38
CA GLU A 108 10.62 -1.86 11.94
C GLU A 108 9.46 -1.23 11.16
N THR A 109 9.15 -1.79 10.00
CA THR A 109 8.03 -1.33 9.18
C THR A 109 6.76 -2.12 9.47
N ILE A 110 5.61 -1.60 9.03
CA ILE A 110 4.34 -2.33 9.05
C ILE A 110 4.45 -3.67 8.28
N ALA A 111 5.25 -3.74 7.21
CA ALA A 111 5.48 -4.97 6.47
C ALA A 111 6.24 -6.02 7.31
N ASP A 112 7.27 -5.61 8.07
CA ASP A 112 7.98 -6.48 9.02
C ASP A 112 7.04 -7.02 10.11
N VAL A 113 6.19 -6.14 10.65
CA VAL A 113 5.20 -6.52 11.66
C VAL A 113 4.19 -7.52 11.09
N LEU A 114 3.64 -7.26 9.91
CA LEU A 114 2.68 -8.15 9.26
C LEU A 114 3.29 -9.50 8.88
N GLY A 115 4.54 -9.52 8.40
CA GLY A 115 5.26 -10.75 8.07
C GLY A 115 5.38 -11.70 9.27
N ARG A 116 5.75 -11.18 10.44
CA ARG A 116 5.78 -11.98 11.69
C ARG A 116 4.40 -12.42 12.17
N ASN A 117 3.34 -11.81 11.66
CA ASN A 117 1.95 -12.13 11.98
C ASN A 117 1.27 -12.91 10.86
N GLY A 118 2.02 -13.61 9.99
CA GLY A 118 1.49 -14.60 9.06
C GLY A 118 0.84 -14.01 7.80
N TYR A 119 1.21 -12.78 7.44
CA TYR A 119 0.99 -12.25 6.09
C TYR A 119 2.21 -12.61 5.26
N GLU A 120 2.23 -13.77 4.60
CA GLU A 120 3.40 -14.23 3.84
C GLU A 120 3.64 -13.39 2.58
N ASN A 121 2.56 -12.97 1.93
CA ASN A 121 2.58 -12.13 0.74
C ASN A 121 2.44 -10.64 1.11
N ARG A 122 3.49 -9.86 0.84
CA ARG A 122 3.57 -8.43 1.20
C ARG A 122 4.21 -7.65 0.05
N ALA A 123 3.43 -7.00 -0.80
CA ALA A 123 3.97 -6.26 -1.95
C ALA A 123 3.96 -4.74 -1.74
N MET A 124 5.00 -4.09 -2.24
CA MET A 124 5.06 -2.64 -2.41
C MET A 124 5.01 -2.32 -3.90
N ILE A 125 4.04 -1.52 -4.33
CA ILE A 125 3.79 -1.27 -5.74
C ILE A 125 3.75 0.25 -5.97
N GLY A 126 4.61 0.77 -6.83
CA GLY A 126 4.75 2.19 -7.15
C GLY A 126 5.89 2.88 -6.39
N LYS A 127 5.61 4.06 -5.82
CA LYS A 127 6.61 4.98 -5.25
C LYS A 127 7.03 4.67 -3.81
N TRP A 128 8.30 4.36 -3.61
CA TRP A 128 8.87 4.09 -2.29
C TRP A 128 9.28 5.37 -1.52
N HIS A 129 10.28 6.10 -2.03
CA HIS A 129 10.75 7.39 -1.52
C HIS A 129 11.23 7.42 -0.04
N LEU A 130 11.75 6.28 0.44
CA LEU A 130 12.33 6.12 1.77
C LEU A 130 13.80 5.66 1.75
N GLY A 131 14.48 5.91 0.65
CA GLY A 131 15.91 5.69 0.48
C GLY A 131 16.21 4.74 -0.68
N HIS A 132 17.22 5.10 -1.46
CA HIS A 132 17.59 4.46 -2.72
C HIS A 132 19.11 4.25 -2.83
N GLY A 133 19.92 4.99 -2.08
CA GLY A 133 21.39 4.93 -2.18
C GLY A 133 22.04 3.66 -1.66
N ARG A 134 21.30 2.75 -1.01
CA ARG A 134 21.79 1.45 -0.50
C ARG A 134 20.68 0.42 -0.54
N LEU A 135 21.04 -0.83 -0.82
CA LEU A 135 20.11 -1.97 -0.81
C LEU A 135 19.37 -2.11 0.52
N ALA A 136 19.98 -1.75 1.65
CA ALA A 136 19.35 -1.79 2.97
C ALA A 136 18.10 -0.88 3.11
N TYR A 137 17.89 0.06 2.18
CA TYR A 137 16.72 0.92 2.15
C TYR A 137 15.64 0.46 1.16
N TYR A 138 15.92 -0.53 0.30
CA TYR A 138 14.98 -1.01 -0.70
C TYR A 138 13.79 -1.71 -0.03
N PRO A 139 12.56 -1.63 -0.60
CA PRO A 139 11.36 -2.24 -0.01
C PRO A 139 11.55 -3.70 0.41
N LEU A 140 12.26 -4.49 -0.40
CA LEU A 140 12.56 -5.90 -0.13
C LEU A 140 13.43 -6.14 1.11
N ASN A 141 14.27 -5.17 1.50
CA ASN A 141 15.00 -5.19 2.78
C ASN A 141 14.21 -4.51 3.92
N ARG A 142 13.00 -4.00 3.64
CA ARG A 142 12.11 -3.32 4.59
C ARG A 142 10.79 -4.08 4.77
N GLY A 143 10.85 -5.40 4.78
CA GLY A 143 9.75 -6.29 5.15
C GLY A 143 8.85 -6.73 3.99
N PHE A 144 8.93 -6.12 2.82
CA PHE A 144 8.17 -6.54 1.64
C PHE A 144 8.80 -7.78 0.99
N THR A 145 7.97 -8.64 0.39
CA THR A 145 8.37 -9.82 -0.38
C THR A 145 8.38 -9.58 -1.88
N HIS A 146 7.69 -8.55 -2.34
CA HIS A 146 7.63 -8.15 -3.74
C HIS A 146 7.73 -6.63 -3.84
N PHE A 147 8.43 -6.13 -4.85
CA PHE A 147 8.51 -4.71 -5.18
C PHE A 147 8.38 -4.48 -6.67
N TYR A 148 7.46 -3.61 -7.08
CA TYR A 148 7.39 -3.16 -8.47
C TYR A 148 7.15 -1.66 -8.50
N GLY A 149 8.07 -0.87 -9.06
CA GLY A 149 7.93 0.57 -9.15
C GLY A 149 9.23 1.34 -8.96
N CYS A 150 9.15 2.51 -8.31
CA CYS A 150 10.26 3.46 -8.25
C CYS A 150 10.74 3.77 -6.83
N LEU A 151 12.04 4.05 -6.69
CA LEU A 151 12.65 4.32 -5.40
C LEU A 151 12.67 5.81 -5.05
N ASN A 152 12.78 6.68 -6.05
CA ASN A 152 12.89 8.13 -5.87
C ASN A 152 11.53 8.83 -5.73
N GLY A 153 11.60 10.13 -5.50
CA GLY A 153 10.46 10.99 -5.23
C GLY A 153 9.59 11.36 -6.41
N ALA A 154 10.08 11.23 -7.64
CA ALA A 154 9.34 11.53 -8.86
C ALA A 154 10.12 10.99 -10.05
N LEU A 155 9.43 10.71 -11.14
CA LEU A 155 9.96 10.22 -12.39
C LEU A 155 9.01 10.60 -13.53
N ASP A 156 9.50 10.53 -14.77
CA ASP A 156 8.67 10.62 -15.97
C ASP A 156 7.67 9.46 -16.02
N TYR A 157 6.42 9.74 -16.37
CA TYR A 157 5.34 8.74 -16.31
C TYR A 157 5.42 7.69 -17.43
N PHE A 158 6.21 7.90 -18.48
CA PHE A 158 6.30 7.03 -19.64
C PHE A 158 7.70 6.46 -19.87
N THR A 159 8.75 7.26 -19.65
CA THR A 159 10.14 6.77 -19.75
C THR A 159 10.62 6.11 -18.45
N HIS A 160 9.93 6.41 -17.35
CA HIS A 160 10.27 5.97 -15.99
C HIS A 160 11.65 6.46 -15.51
N GLU A 161 12.14 7.54 -16.11
CA GLU A 161 13.42 8.12 -15.77
C GLU A 161 13.29 9.20 -14.71
N ARG A 162 14.30 9.28 -13.85
CA ARG A 162 14.57 10.40 -12.96
C ARG A 162 15.97 10.95 -13.26
N ASP A 163 16.05 12.24 -13.57
CA ASP A 163 17.31 12.94 -13.87
C ASP A 163 18.13 12.27 -14.99
N GLY A 164 17.43 11.63 -15.95
CA GLY A 164 18.02 10.94 -17.11
C GLY A 164 18.45 9.49 -16.86
N GLU A 165 18.15 8.94 -15.69
CA GLU A 165 18.43 7.55 -15.34
C GLU A 165 17.13 6.80 -15.06
N LEU A 166 17.03 5.54 -15.51
CA LEU A 166 15.87 4.69 -15.23
C LEU A 166 15.73 4.44 -13.72
N ASP A 167 14.54 4.68 -13.18
CA ASP A 167 14.20 4.40 -11.78
C ASP A 167 12.93 3.54 -11.67
N TRP A 168 12.83 2.53 -12.52
CA TRP A 168 11.78 1.51 -12.46
C TRP A 168 12.39 0.15 -12.17
N HIS A 169 11.80 -0.59 -11.25
CA HIS A 169 12.33 -1.84 -10.72
C HIS A 169 11.23 -2.88 -10.62
N ASP A 170 11.63 -4.13 -10.88
CA ASP A 170 10.89 -5.33 -10.55
C ASP A 170 11.81 -6.15 -9.63
N ASP A 171 11.40 -6.23 -8.38
CA ASP A 171 12.16 -6.66 -7.23
C ASP A 171 13.54 -5.98 -7.10
N TRP A 172 14.61 -6.74 -7.41
CA TRP A 172 16.00 -6.28 -7.31
C TRP A 172 16.53 -5.70 -8.62
N ASP A 173 15.83 -5.96 -9.71
CA ASP A 173 16.30 -5.72 -11.07
C ASP A 173 15.63 -4.47 -11.64
N SER A 174 16.38 -3.76 -12.49
CA SER A 174 15.79 -2.67 -13.28
C SER A 174 14.76 -3.24 -14.25
N CYS A 175 13.57 -2.65 -14.25
CA CYS A 175 12.46 -3.04 -15.11
C CYS A 175 12.32 -2.05 -16.28
N TYR A 176 12.12 -2.58 -17.49
CA TYR A 176 12.08 -1.79 -18.73
C TYR A 176 10.69 -1.79 -19.37
N ASP A 177 9.66 -2.17 -18.61
CA ASP A 177 8.28 -2.16 -19.05
C ASP A 177 7.89 -0.83 -19.67
N LYS A 178 6.90 -0.89 -20.56
CA LYS A 178 6.43 0.28 -21.31
C LYS A 178 4.99 0.53 -20.94
N GLY A 179 4.69 1.80 -20.68
CA GLY A 179 3.34 2.20 -20.32
C GLY A 179 3.35 3.41 -19.39
N TYR A 180 2.15 3.90 -19.14
CA TYR A 180 1.90 4.94 -18.18
C TYR A 180 2.03 4.36 -16.77
N THR A 181 2.87 4.94 -15.91
CA THR A 181 3.15 4.39 -14.56
C THR A 181 1.89 4.12 -13.73
N THR A 182 0.84 4.94 -13.85
CA THR A 182 -0.42 4.72 -13.13
C THR A 182 -1.08 3.40 -13.53
N ASP A 183 -1.07 3.06 -14.81
CA ASP A 183 -1.66 1.81 -15.31
C ASP A 183 -0.81 0.62 -14.89
N LEU A 184 0.52 0.72 -15.04
CA LEU A 184 1.46 -0.33 -14.62
C LEU A 184 1.32 -0.65 -13.12
N ILE A 185 1.21 0.36 -12.26
CA ILE A 185 0.99 0.18 -10.82
C ILE A 185 -0.36 -0.48 -10.54
N ALA A 186 -1.41 -0.08 -11.26
CA ALA A 186 -2.74 -0.64 -11.06
C ALA A 186 -2.83 -2.10 -11.53
N ASP A 187 -2.26 -2.40 -12.68
CA ASP A 187 -2.23 -3.75 -13.26
C ASP A 187 -1.45 -4.70 -12.37
N GLU A 188 -0.25 -4.32 -11.92
CA GLU A 188 0.56 -5.10 -10.99
C GLU A 188 -0.18 -5.36 -9.66
N ALA A 189 -0.87 -4.34 -9.13
CA ALA A 189 -1.68 -4.51 -7.93
C ALA A 189 -2.82 -5.51 -8.13
N VAL A 190 -3.47 -5.50 -9.29
CA VAL A 190 -4.52 -6.46 -9.64
C VAL A 190 -3.94 -7.87 -9.79
N GLU A 191 -2.76 -8.02 -10.40
CA GLU A 191 -2.07 -9.30 -10.53
C GLU A 191 -1.70 -9.87 -9.15
N CYS A 192 -1.06 -9.08 -8.29
CA CYS A 192 -0.79 -9.46 -6.91
C CYS A 192 -2.05 -9.89 -6.14
N ILE A 193 -3.17 -9.18 -6.29
CA ILE A 193 -4.45 -9.58 -5.65
C ILE A 193 -4.91 -10.95 -6.15
N ARG A 194 -4.83 -11.20 -7.46
CA ARG A 194 -5.25 -12.48 -8.05
C ARG A 194 -4.39 -13.61 -7.52
N GLU A 195 -3.07 -13.47 -7.58
CA GLU A 195 -2.13 -14.49 -7.16
C GLU A 195 -2.23 -14.77 -5.66
N TYR A 196 -2.18 -13.72 -4.82
CA TYR A 196 -2.10 -13.91 -3.37
C TYR A 196 -3.42 -14.38 -2.75
N SER A 197 -4.55 -14.16 -3.43
CA SER A 197 -5.86 -14.58 -2.93
C SER A 197 -6.00 -16.10 -2.74
N GLU A 198 -5.16 -16.88 -3.41
CA GLU A 198 -5.15 -18.35 -3.29
C GLU A 198 -4.31 -18.86 -2.11
N ASP A 199 -3.37 -18.05 -1.61
CA ASP A 199 -2.33 -18.48 -0.66
C ASP A 199 -2.63 -18.11 0.80
N GLY A 200 -3.33 -17.00 1.05
CA GLY A 200 -3.63 -16.54 2.41
C GLY A 200 -3.79 -15.01 2.53
N PRO A 201 -3.78 -14.47 3.75
CA PRO A 201 -3.91 -13.03 3.96
C PRO A 201 -2.68 -12.30 3.39
N TYR A 202 -2.92 -11.23 2.64
CA TYR A 202 -1.87 -10.43 2.02
C TYR A 202 -1.90 -8.97 2.44
N PHE A 203 -0.76 -8.31 2.27
CA PHE A 203 -0.60 -6.87 2.43
C PHE A 203 -0.10 -6.22 1.15
N LEU A 204 -0.85 -5.27 0.61
CA LEU A 204 -0.43 -4.46 -0.53
C LEU A 204 -0.32 -3.00 -0.11
N TYR A 205 0.84 -2.41 -0.36
CA TYR A 205 1.05 -0.97 -0.30
C TYR A 205 1.16 -0.43 -1.73
N VAL A 206 0.03 0.02 -2.28
CA VAL A 206 -0.12 0.53 -3.64
C VAL A 206 0.02 2.04 -3.61
N ALA A 207 1.21 2.51 -3.95
CA ALA A 207 1.64 3.89 -3.79
C ALA A 207 1.84 4.56 -5.15
N PHE A 208 0.75 5.10 -5.72
CA PHE A 208 0.82 5.84 -6.97
C PHE A 208 1.76 7.05 -6.86
N ASN A 209 2.48 7.36 -7.94
CA ASN A 209 3.12 8.66 -8.15
C ASN A 209 2.13 9.72 -8.67
N ALA A 210 0.95 9.32 -9.16
CA ALA A 210 -0.10 10.25 -9.57
C ALA A 210 -0.79 10.95 -8.38
N PRO A 211 -1.19 12.23 -8.52
CA PRO A 211 -0.96 13.15 -9.66
C PRO A 211 0.32 14.03 -9.54
N HIS A 212 1.35 13.60 -8.80
CA HIS A 212 2.57 14.40 -8.59
C HIS A 212 3.27 14.74 -9.92
N SER A 213 3.95 15.88 -9.96
CA SER A 213 4.75 16.30 -11.13
C SER A 213 5.78 15.25 -11.58
N PRO A 214 6.15 15.23 -12.89
CA PRO A 214 5.67 16.08 -13.98
C PRO A 214 4.21 15.77 -14.36
N TYR A 215 3.46 16.78 -14.81
CA TYR A 215 2.04 16.60 -15.16
C TYR A 215 1.90 15.96 -16.54
N MET A 216 1.75 14.64 -16.55
CA MET A 216 1.66 13.80 -17.73
C MET A 216 0.46 12.87 -17.59
N ALA A 217 -0.27 12.68 -18.68
CA ALA A 217 -1.38 11.75 -18.79
C ALA A 217 -1.42 11.21 -20.24
N PRO A 218 -2.05 10.05 -20.49
CA PRO A 218 -2.30 9.56 -21.84
C PRO A 218 -2.98 10.61 -22.73
N GLU A 219 -2.62 10.66 -24.02
CA GLU A 219 -3.10 11.71 -24.94
C GLU A 219 -4.62 11.70 -25.12
N ASP A 220 -5.23 10.51 -25.13
CA ASP A 220 -6.67 10.30 -25.23
C ASP A 220 -7.42 10.82 -24.00
N GLU A 221 -6.88 10.60 -22.79
CA GLU A 221 -7.43 11.16 -21.55
C GLU A 221 -7.32 12.69 -21.50
N ILE A 222 -6.20 13.25 -22.00
CA ILE A 222 -6.04 14.71 -22.11
C ILE A 222 -7.09 15.27 -23.08
N ALA A 223 -7.28 14.64 -24.23
CA ALA A 223 -8.22 15.09 -25.26
C ALA A 223 -9.68 15.10 -24.77
N GLU A 224 -10.05 14.21 -23.85
CA GLU A 224 -11.38 14.17 -23.24
C GLU A 224 -11.64 15.39 -22.34
N HIS A 225 -10.61 15.91 -21.66
CA HIS A 225 -10.76 16.90 -20.60
C HIS A 225 -10.24 18.30 -20.93
N ILE A 226 -9.37 18.42 -21.94
CA ILE A 226 -8.83 19.69 -22.43
C ILE A 226 -9.10 19.76 -23.94
N PRO A 227 -10.27 20.27 -24.37
CA PRO A 227 -10.50 20.50 -25.78
C PRO A 227 -9.49 21.55 -26.29
N LEU A 228 -8.64 21.12 -27.24
CA LEU A 228 -7.69 21.98 -27.95
C LEU A 228 -8.40 23.03 -28.82
#